data_AF-X0UJK2-F1
#
_entry.id   AF-X0UJK2-F1
#
_cell.length_a   1.000
_cell.length_b   1.000
_cell.length_c   1.000
_cell.angle_alpha   90.00
_cell.angle_beta   90.00
_cell.angle_gamma   90.00
#
_symmetry.space_group_name_H-M   'P 1'
#
loop_
_entity.id
_entity.type
_entity.pdbx_description
1 polymer ?
#
loop_
_entity_poly.entity_id
_entity_poly.type
_entity_poly.pdbx_seq_one_letter_code
_entity_poly.pdbx_strand_id
1 'polypeptide(L)' 'MKITEIKVILTCPDDRNFVLVKVCTDDGVHGCGEGTLNGSEPVVAKAIEHMTPLLVG' A
#
# COMPACT_ATOMS: atom_id res chain seq x y z
N MET A 1 -0.75 3.75 19.42
CA MET A 1 -0.48 3.24 18.07
C MET A 1 -1.69 2.57 17.46
N LYS A 2 -2.27 3.28 16.51
CA LYS A 2 -3.41 2.92 15.67
C LYS A 2 -3.10 3.26 14.23
N ILE A 3 -3.62 2.47 13.29
CA ILE A 3 -3.43 2.75 11.86
C ILE A 3 -4.45 3.80 11.45
N THR A 4 -3.99 4.92 10.93
CA THR A 4 -4.85 6.03 10.52
C THR A 4 -5.11 6.05 9.02
N GLU A 5 -4.16 5.56 8.24
CA GLU A 5 -4.21 5.63 6.78
C GLU A 5 -3.30 4.55 6.15
N ILE A 6 -3.74 4.00 5.02
CA ILE A 6 -2.94 3.13 4.17
C ILE A 6 -2.95 3.74 2.76
N LYS A 7 -1.77 4.06 2.24
CA LYS A 7 -1.58 4.60 0.88
C LYS A 7 -1.03 3.52 -0.02
N VAL A 8 -1.74 3.26 -1.11
CA VAL A 8 -1.24 2.44 -2.21
C VAL A 8 -0.61 3.36 -3.26
N ILE A 9 0.63 3.07 -3.63
CA ILE A 9 1.42 3.84 -4.57
C ILE A 9 1.77 2.91 -5.73
N LEU A 10 1.08 3.09 -6.85
CA LEU A 10 1.44 2.48 -8.12
C LEU A 10 2.42 3.40 -8.84
N THR A 11 3.60 2.88 -9.17
CA THR A 11 4.63 3.64 -9.88
C THR A 11 5.35 2.77 -10.89
N CYS A 12 5.97 3.37 -11.89
CA CYS A 12 6.80 2.70 -12.88
C CYS A 12 8.07 3.53 -13.08
N PRO A 13 9.07 3.39 -12.20
CA PRO A 13 10.40 3.88 -12.49
C PRO A 13 11.02 2.96 -13.55
N ASP A 14 11.51 3.57 -14.62
CA ASP A 14 12.13 2.91 -15.78
C ASP A 14 11.15 1.96 -16.52
N ASP A 15 11.40 0.65 -16.48
CA ASP A 15 10.75 -0.35 -17.35
C ASP A 15 9.84 -1.34 -16.57
N ARG A 16 9.60 -1.13 -15.28
CA ARG A 16 8.79 -2.05 -14.47
C ARG A 16 7.87 -1.34 -13.49
N ASN A 17 6.65 -1.84 -13.38
CA ASN A 17 5.67 -1.39 -12.39
C ASN A 17 6.05 -1.88 -10.98
N PHE A 18 5.74 -1.05 -9.98
CA PHE A 18 5.83 -1.38 -8.58
C PHE A 18 4.54 -1.02 -7.85
N VAL A 19 4.17 -1.88 -6.90
CA VAL A 19 3.13 -1.63 -5.90
C VAL A 19 3.81 -1.37 -4.57
N LEU A 20 3.89 -0.11 -4.16
CA LEU A 20 4.39 0.28 -2.85
C LEU A 20 3.21 0.61 -1.94
N VAL A 21 3.34 0.29 -0.65
CA VAL A 21 2.34 0.56 0.37
C VAL A 21 2.97 1.34 1.50
N LYS A 22 2.31 2.41 1.94
CA LYS A 22 2.69 3.16 3.13
C LYS A 22 1.57 3.09 4.17
N VAL A 23 1.90 2.63 5.37
CA VAL A 23 0.98 2.56 6.51
C VAL A 23 1.34 3.68 7.48
N CYS A 24 0.40 4.56 7.78
CA CYS A 24 0.57 5.68 8.71
C CYS A 24 -0.12 5.38 10.03
N THR A 25 0.45 5.85 11.14
CA THR A 25 -0.13 5.73 12.48
C THR A 25 -0.43 7.08 13.13
N ASP A 26 -1.22 7.06 14.20
CA ASP A 26 -1.51 8.21 15.06
C ASP A 26 -0.29 8.72 15.85
N ASP A 27 0.69 7.85 16.10
CA ASP A 27 1.93 8.17 16.82
C ASP A 27 3.01 8.79 15.90
N GLY A 28 2.68 9.13 14.64
CA GLY A 28 3.61 9.69 13.66
C GLY A 28 4.61 8.70 13.07
N VAL A 29 4.52 7.42 13.43
CA VAL A 29 5.30 6.33 12.85
C VAL A 29 4.67 5.90 11.53
N HIS A 30 5.50 5.50 10.57
CA HIS A 30 4.99 4.87 9.35
C HIS A 30 5.86 3.70 8.93
N GLY A 31 5.22 2.71 8.29
CA GLY A 31 5.89 1.59 7.65
C GLY A 31 5.73 1.65 6.13
N CYS A 32 6.71 1.12 5.41
CA CYS A 32 6.68 0.95 3.96
C CYS A 32 6.79 -0.53 3.62
N GLY A 33 6.02 -0.98 2.63
CA GLY A 33 6.06 -2.33 2.08
C GLY A 33 6.02 -2.33 0.57
N GLU A 34 6.49 -3.41 -0.04
CA GLU A 34 6.51 -3.64 -1.48
C GLU A 34 5.74 -4.94 -1.74
N GLY A 35 4.83 -4.92 -2.72
CA GLY A 35 3.87 -6.00 -2.96
C GLY A 35 3.61 -6.25 -4.44
N THR A 36 4.58 -6.02 -5.32
CA THR A 36 4.38 -6.12 -6.76
C THR A 36 4.12 -7.56 -7.19
N LEU A 37 2.98 -7.77 -7.83
CA LEU A 37 2.69 -8.98 -8.60
C LEU A 37 2.78 -8.62 -10.08
N ASN A 38 3.86 -9.02 -10.74
CA ASN A 38 4.14 -8.65 -12.13
C ASN A 38 2.97 -9.02 -13.07
N GLY A 39 2.49 -8.03 -13.84
CA GLY A 39 1.39 -8.19 -14.78
C GLY A 39 0.00 -8.26 -14.12
N SER A 40 -0.08 -8.04 -12.80
CA SER A 40 -1.33 -8.00 -12.04
C SER A 40 -1.26 -6.97 -10.90
N GLU A 41 -0.47 -5.93 -11.08
CA GLU A 41 -0.26 -4.85 -10.11
C GLU A 41 -1.59 -4.17 -9.69
N PRO A 42 -2.54 -3.90 -10.62
CA PRO A 42 -3.84 -3.32 -10.24
C PRO A 42 -4.68 -4.22 -9.34
N VAL A 43 -4.52 -5.55 -9.45
CA VAL A 43 -5.25 -6.52 -8.62
C VAL A 43 -4.77 -6.42 -7.18
N VAL A 44 -3.46 -6.38 -6.96
CA VAL A 44 -2.89 -6.23 -5.62
C VAL A 44 -3.27 -4.87 -5.02
N ALA A 45 -3.19 -3.79 -5.80
CA ALA A 45 -3.61 -2.47 -5.35
C ALA A 45 -5.08 -2.46 -4.87
N LYS A 46 -6.00 -3.06 -5.64
CA LYS A 46 -7.41 -3.17 -5.26
C LYS A 46 -7.64 -4.08 -4.05
N ALA A 47 -6.89 -5.15 -3.93
CA ALA A 47 -6.95 -6.01 -2.74
C ALA A 47 -6.55 -5.23 -1.47
N ILE A 48 -5.49 -4.42 -1.55
CA ILE A 48 -5.05 -3.59 -0.42
C ILE A 48 -6.11 -2.53 -0.09
N GLU A 49 -6.66 -1.83 -1.09
CA GLU A 49 -7.76 -0.87 -0.87
C GLU A 49 -8.97 -1.52 -0.20
N HIS A 50 -9.31 -2.76 -0.57
CA HIS A 50 -10.39 -3.50 0.07
C HIS A 50 -10.08 -3.88 1.53
N MET A 51 -8.81 -4.19 1.84
CA MET A 51 -8.36 -4.51 3.20
C MET A 51 -8.22 -3.27 4.09
N THR A 52 -8.01 -2.07 3.53
CA THR A 52 -7.78 -0.84 4.29
C THR A 52 -8.81 -0.58 5.39
N PRO A 53 -10.14 -0.67 5.14
CA PRO A 53 -11.14 -0.44 6.19
C PRO A 53 -11.12 -1.45 7.34
N LEU A 54 -10.52 -2.64 7.13
CA LEU A 54 -10.37 -3.68 8.15
C LEU A 54 -9.15 -3.44 9.05
N LEU A 55 -8.20 -2.62 8.58
CA LEU A 55 -6.92 -2.36 9.24
C LEU A 55 -6.87 -0.97 9.91
N VAL A 56 -7.63 0.00 9.38
CA VAL A 56 -7.73 1.35 9.97
C VAL A 56 -8.56 1.29 11.27
N GLY A 57 -7.99 1.78 12.37
CA GLY A 57 -8.57 1.71 13.72
C GLY A 57 -7.52 1.55 14.80
#